data_AF-A0A7V7BGI0-F1
#
_entry.id   AF-A0A7V7BGI0-F1
#
_cell.length_a   1.000
_cell.length_b   1.000
_cell.length_c   1.000
_cell.angle_alpha   90.00
_cell.angle_beta   90.00
_cell.angle_gamma   90.00
#
_symmetry.space_group_name_H-M   'P 1'
#
loop_
_entity.id
_entity.type
_entity.pdbx_description
1 polymer ?
#
loop_
_entity_poly.entity_id
_entity_poly.type
_entity_poly.pdbx_seq_one_letter_code
_entity_poly.pdbx_strand_id
1 'polypeptide(L)'
;MGQDSRTGFEQVLEVAPGSGPVLALGAEVNSTVCLVKDGRAYVSPPLGNLEDYRNFLRFEAYIREAKERLGVEPEIIAHDLHPEYWSTKYALEQAGGARRLGVQHHHAHLAACLLDHGLAEPVIGVTFDGTGYGSDGCLWGGEFMTGSFTGFHRWAHLAYLPLPSGSQAIKEPWRMGAQYLYET
;
A
#
# COMPACT_ATOMS: atom_id res chain seq x y z
N MET A 1 21.23 -7.42 -1.60
CA MET A 1 20.22 -7.27 -0.54
C MET A 1 19.93 -8.67 -0.03
N GLY A 2 20.39 -9.01 1.17
CA GLY A 2 20.39 -10.38 1.67
C GLY A 2 19.12 -10.68 2.45
N GLN A 3 18.40 -11.75 2.09
CA GLN A 3 17.34 -12.32 2.91
C GLN A 3 17.93 -12.77 4.25
N ASP A 4 17.45 -12.19 5.35
CA ASP A 4 17.72 -12.76 6.68
C ASP A 4 16.69 -13.85 6.97
N SER A 5 16.92 -15.03 6.38
CA SER A 5 16.08 -16.22 6.53
C SER A 5 15.94 -16.72 7.98
N ARG A 6 16.65 -16.13 8.95
CA ARG A 6 16.57 -16.48 10.37
C ARG A 6 15.46 -15.75 11.11
N THR A 7 15.00 -14.62 10.56
CA THR A 7 13.99 -13.77 11.23
C THR A 7 12.58 -14.02 10.72
N GLY A 8 12.43 -14.61 9.54
CA GLY A 8 11.16 -14.83 8.84
C GLY A 8 10.49 -13.53 8.34
N PHE A 9 11.28 -12.48 8.18
CA PHE A 9 10.98 -11.25 7.45
C PHE A 9 11.83 -11.23 6.17
N GLU A 10 11.31 -10.64 5.10
CA GLU A 10 12.06 -10.50 3.84
C GLU A 10 13.11 -9.40 3.96
N GLN A 11 12.73 -8.30 4.61
CA GLN A 11 13.58 -7.12 4.79
C GLN A 11 13.39 -6.51 6.17
N VAL A 12 14.48 -5.99 6.73
CA VAL A 12 14.46 -5.17 7.93
C VAL A 12 15.19 -3.88 7.61
N LEU A 13 14.51 -2.74 7.76
CA LEU A 13 15.01 -1.41 7.46
C LEU A 13 15.09 -0.58 8.74
N GLU A 14 16.12 0.25 8.87
CA GLU A 14 16.15 1.28 9.91
C GLU A 14 15.27 2.45 9.44
N VAL A 15 14.40 2.93 10.33
CA VAL A 15 13.48 4.04 10.10
C VAL A 15 13.53 5.01 11.26
N ALA A 16 13.12 6.26 11.03
CA ALA A 16 13.03 7.23 12.11
C ALA A 16 12.11 6.68 13.24
N PRO A 17 12.50 6.81 14.52
CA PRO A 17 11.67 6.38 15.62
C PRO A 17 10.34 7.14 15.60
N GLY A 18 9.24 6.40 15.50
CA GLY A 18 7.88 6.94 15.47
C GLY A 18 7.29 7.11 16.87
N SER A 19 6.03 7.57 16.92
CA SER A 19 5.30 7.79 18.17
C SER A 19 4.75 6.51 18.81
N GLY A 20 4.92 5.36 18.18
CA GLY A 20 4.43 4.07 18.67
C GLY A 20 4.54 2.99 17.57
N PRO A 21 4.26 1.71 17.91
CA PRO A 21 4.36 0.63 16.94
C PRO A 21 3.26 0.68 15.88
N VAL A 22 3.63 0.41 14.62
CA VAL A 22 2.72 0.49 13.47
C VAL A 22 2.61 -0.87 12.79
N LEU A 23 1.41 -1.25 12.37
CA LEU A 23 1.16 -2.34 11.42
C LEU A 23 0.66 -1.72 10.12
N ALA A 24 1.48 -1.74 9.07
CA ALA A 24 1.07 -1.36 7.72
C ALA A 24 0.68 -2.62 6.94
N LEU A 25 -0.55 -2.63 6.40
CA LEU A 25 -1.15 -3.81 5.78
C LEU A 25 -0.97 -3.88 4.26
N GLY A 26 -0.45 -2.80 3.66
CA GLY A 26 -0.19 -2.73 2.23
C GLY A 26 -1.45 -2.77 1.36
N ALA A 27 -1.22 -3.04 0.08
CA ALA A 27 -2.25 -3.13 -0.95
C ALA A 27 -2.82 -4.56 -1.09
N GLU A 28 -3.74 -4.73 -2.04
CA GLU A 28 -4.43 -5.98 -2.36
C GLU A 28 -3.56 -7.00 -3.12
N VAL A 29 -2.90 -6.53 -4.18
CA VAL A 29 -2.12 -7.37 -5.11
C VAL A 29 -0.64 -7.27 -4.76
N ASN A 30 0.06 -8.41 -4.77
CA ASN A 30 1.45 -8.53 -4.30
C ASN A 30 1.63 -7.98 -2.88
N SER A 31 0.64 -8.28 -2.04
CA SER A 31 0.55 -7.73 -0.69
C SER A 31 1.77 -8.11 0.15
N THR A 32 2.26 -7.13 0.90
CA THR A 32 3.26 -7.30 1.96
C THR A 32 2.77 -6.53 3.17
N VAL A 33 3.09 -7.06 4.35
CA VAL A 33 2.81 -6.38 5.62
C VAL A 33 4.10 -5.88 6.23
N CYS A 34 4.03 -4.74 6.91
CA CYS A 34 5.18 -4.16 7.60
C CYS A 34 4.82 -3.87 9.06
N LEU A 35 5.62 -4.38 9.99
CA LEU A 35 5.56 -3.99 11.39
C LEU A 35 6.69 -3.00 11.69
N VAL A 36 6.38 -1.88 12.33
CA VAL A 36 7.36 -0.88 12.74
C VAL A 36 7.45 -0.87 14.26
N LYS A 37 8.66 -1.02 14.80
CA LYS A 37 8.95 -0.98 16.24
C LYS A 37 10.40 -0.58 16.47
N ASP A 38 10.64 0.28 17.46
CA ASP A 38 11.98 0.65 17.94
C ASP A 38 12.94 1.12 16.83
N GLY A 39 12.44 1.96 15.91
CA GLY A 39 13.22 2.50 14.79
C GLY A 39 13.50 1.47 13.69
N ARG A 40 12.79 0.33 13.66
CA ARG A 40 12.91 -0.69 12.62
C ARG A 40 11.59 -1.00 11.96
N ALA A 41 11.63 -1.17 10.64
CA ALA A 41 10.52 -1.64 9.82
C ALA A 41 10.82 -3.08 9.35
N TYR A 42 9.95 -4.02 9.73
CA TYR A 42 10.04 -5.44 9.44
C TYR A 42 9.03 -5.80 8.36
N VAL A 43 9.50 -6.02 7.13
CA VAL A 43 8.66 -6.27 5.96
C VAL A 43 8.52 -7.77 5.71
N SER A 44 7.30 -8.24 5.49
CA SER A 44 7.03 -9.63 5.18
C SER A 44 7.53 -10.04 3.79
N PRO A 45 7.74 -11.34 3.55
CA PRO A 45 7.74 -11.86 2.19
C PRO A 45 6.40 -11.55 1.48
N PRO A 46 6.37 -11.57 0.14
CA PRO A 46 5.13 -11.41 -0.61
C PRO A 46 4.07 -12.45 -0.21
N LEU A 47 2.87 -11.98 0.12
CA LEU A 47 1.73 -12.80 0.54
C LEU A 47 0.79 -13.12 -0.62
N GLY A 48 0.92 -12.43 -1.75
CA GLY A 48 0.18 -12.70 -3.00
C GLY A 48 -0.96 -11.71 -3.22
N ASN A 49 -1.97 -12.13 -3.98
CA ASN A 49 -3.23 -11.39 -4.16
C ASN A 49 -4.21 -11.81 -3.05
N LEU A 50 -4.69 -10.87 -2.24
CA LEU A 50 -5.56 -11.14 -1.10
C LEU A 50 -7.01 -11.50 -1.50
N GLU A 51 -7.40 -11.30 -2.77
CA GLU A 51 -8.66 -11.83 -3.31
C GLU A 51 -8.69 -13.37 -3.31
N ASP A 52 -7.52 -14.02 -3.37
CA ASP A 52 -7.42 -15.46 -3.15
C ASP A 52 -7.49 -15.75 -1.64
N TYR A 53 -8.55 -16.45 -1.23
CA TYR A 53 -8.80 -16.81 0.15
C TYR A 53 -7.62 -17.52 0.84
N ARG A 54 -6.83 -18.33 0.11
CA ARG A 54 -5.64 -18.99 0.68
C ARG A 54 -4.54 -17.98 1.01
N ASN A 55 -4.37 -16.95 0.17
CA ASN A 55 -3.43 -15.87 0.44
C ASN A 55 -3.91 -15.01 1.60
N PHE A 56 -5.22 -14.74 1.69
CA PHE A 56 -5.80 -14.02 2.81
C PHE A 56 -5.56 -14.76 4.15
N LEU A 57 -5.82 -16.07 4.22
CA LEU A 57 -5.51 -16.86 5.42
C LEU A 57 -4.02 -16.83 5.80
N ARG A 58 -3.13 -16.87 4.80
CA ARG A 58 -1.67 -16.73 5.02
C ARG A 58 -1.32 -15.35 5.55
N PHE A 59 -1.97 -14.31 5.04
CA PHE A 59 -1.80 -12.93 5.49
C PHE A 59 -2.20 -12.76 6.96
N GLU A 60 -3.37 -13.27 7.35
CA GLU A 60 -3.84 -13.20 8.74
C GLU A 60 -2.91 -13.97 9.70
N ALA A 61 -2.52 -15.19 9.31
CA ALA A 61 -1.62 -16.01 10.10
C ALA A 61 -0.25 -15.34 10.28
N TYR A 62 0.30 -14.78 9.19
CA TYR A 62 1.58 -14.08 9.23
C TYR A 62 1.55 -12.88 10.17
N ILE A 63 0.50 -12.04 10.13
CA ILE A 63 0.39 -10.88 11.02
C ILE A 63 0.41 -11.32 12.47
N ARG A 64 -0.39 -12.34 12.84
CA ARG A 64 -0.43 -12.87 14.21
C ARG A 64 0.94 -13.37 14.65
N GLU A 65 1.57 -14.21 13.85
CA GLU A 65 2.90 -14.78 14.16
C GLU A 65 3.99 -13.70 14.22
N ALA A 66 3.93 -12.69 13.36
CA ALA A 66 4.87 -11.57 13.36
C ALA A 66 4.70 -10.68 14.60
N LYS A 67 3.46 -10.40 15.03
CA LYS A 67 3.18 -9.69 16.29
C LYS A 67 3.72 -10.43 17.51
N GLU A 68 3.45 -11.72 17.60
CA GLU A 68 3.92 -12.59 18.69
C GLU A 68 5.44 -12.65 18.73
N ARG A 69 6.08 -12.92 17.58
CA ARG A 69 7.54 -13.01 17.43
C ARG A 69 8.25 -11.72 17.81
N LEU A 70 7.70 -10.55 17.47
CA LEU A 70 8.29 -9.25 17.79
C LEU A 70 7.86 -8.73 19.17
N GLY A 71 6.91 -9.40 19.84
CA GLY A 71 6.28 -8.92 21.08
C GLY A 71 5.77 -7.49 20.90
N VAL A 72 4.96 -7.27 19.85
CA VAL A 72 4.47 -5.94 19.48
C VAL A 72 2.94 -5.93 19.38
N GLU A 73 2.33 -4.98 20.07
CA GLU A 73 0.92 -4.63 19.87
C GLU A 73 0.86 -3.28 19.14
N PRO A 74 0.41 -3.26 17.88
CA PRO A 74 0.32 -2.03 17.09
C PRO A 74 -0.62 -1.02 17.73
N GLU A 75 -0.14 0.22 17.88
CA GLU A 75 -0.98 1.36 18.26
C GLU A 75 -1.64 2.00 17.04
N ILE A 76 -1.05 1.80 15.85
CA ILE A 76 -1.55 2.31 14.57
C ILE A 76 -1.62 1.15 13.58
N ILE A 77 -2.74 1.05 12.87
CA ILE A 77 -2.92 0.15 11.74
C ILE A 77 -3.09 1.02 10.48
N ALA A 78 -2.07 1.02 9.63
CA ALA A 78 -2.07 1.71 8.36
C ALA A 78 -2.57 0.78 7.24
N HIS A 79 -3.46 1.29 6.39
CA HIS A 79 -4.06 0.55 5.28
C HIS A 79 -4.25 1.46 4.08
N ASP A 80 -4.46 0.87 2.90
CA ASP A 80 -4.78 1.63 1.68
C ASP A 80 -6.12 2.39 1.83
N LEU A 81 -6.30 3.48 1.08
CA LEU A 81 -7.59 4.17 1.02
C LEU A 81 -8.67 3.37 0.29
N HIS A 82 -8.32 2.37 -0.52
CA HIS A 82 -9.30 1.59 -1.25
C HIS A 82 -10.23 0.83 -0.27
N PRO A 83 -11.55 1.15 -0.24
CA PRO A 83 -12.47 0.59 0.77
C PRO A 83 -12.72 -0.92 0.57
N GLU A 84 -12.67 -1.38 -0.69
CA GLU A 84 -12.96 -2.79 -1.00
C GLU A 84 -11.78 -3.75 -0.82
N TYR A 85 -10.57 -3.26 -0.55
CA TYR A 85 -9.42 -4.14 -0.35
C TYR A 85 -9.61 -5.02 0.88
N TRP A 86 -9.23 -6.28 0.79
CA TRP A 86 -9.23 -7.22 1.90
C TRP A 86 -8.27 -6.78 3.01
N SER A 87 -7.14 -6.13 2.66
CA SER A 87 -6.25 -5.52 3.64
C SER A 87 -6.94 -4.37 4.41
N THR A 88 -7.70 -3.51 3.72
CA THR A 88 -8.47 -2.44 4.34
C THR A 88 -9.59 -2.98 5.22
N LYS A 89 -10.37 -3.95 4.73
CA LYS A 89 -11.44 -4.60 5.50
C LYS A 89 -10.89 -5.26 6.76
N TYR A 90 -9.78 -6.00 6.64
CA TYR A 90 -9.06 -6.56 7.79
C TYR A 90 -8.70 -5.49 8.83
N ALA A 91 -8.18 -4.34 8.38
CA ALA A 91 -7.82 -3.21 9.27
C ALA A 91 -9.00 -2.68 10.08
N LEU A 92 -10.16 -2.54 9.42
CA LEU A 92 -11.37 -1.99 10.00
C LEU A 92 -12.03 -2.97 10.98
N GLU A 93 -11.95 -4.26 10.69
CA GLU A 93 -12.49 -5.34 11.53
C GLU A 93 -11.66 -5.65 12.78
N GLN A 94 -10.41 -5.18 12.86
CA GLN A 94 -9.57 -5.42 14.04
C GLN A 94 -10.23 -4.85 15.31
N ALA A 95 -10.36 -5.68 16.34
CA ALA A 95 -10.80 -5.22 17.66
C ALA A 95 -9.70 -4.44 18.39
N GLY A 96 -10.08 -3.59 19.34
CA GLY A 96 -9.16 -2.85 20.21
C GLY A 96 -9.02 -1.36 19.87
N GLY A 97 -8.11 -0.71 20.61
CA GLY A 97 -7.93 0.75 20.60
C GLY A 97 -6.96 1.29 19.56
N ALA A 98 -6.37 0.44 18.69
CA ALA A 98 -5.42 0.88 17.69
C ALA A 98 -6.06 1.87 16.71
N ARG A 99 -5.38 2.98 16.41
CA ARG A 99 -5.84 3.98 15.47
C ARG A 99 -5.73 3.45 14.05
N ARG A 100 -6.80 3.60 13.25
CA ARG A 100 -6.77 3.28 11.81
C ARG A 100 -6.29 4.49 11.02
N LEU A 101 -5.37 4.28 10.10
CA LEU A 101 -4.81 5.32 9.25
C LEU A 101 -4.87 4.90 7.78
N GLY A 102 -5.78 5.50 7.03
CA GLY A 102 -5.81 5.36 5.58
C GLY A 102 -4.66 6.14 4.94
N VAL A 103 -3.89 5.49 4.08
CA VAL A 103 -2.77 6.07 3.32
C VAL A 103 -3.08 5.94 1.83
N GLN A 104 -2.95 7.03 1.09
CA GLN A 104 -3.24 7.02 -0.34
C GLN A 104 -2.18 6.21 -1.11
N HIS A 105 -2.63 5.37 -2.05
CA HIS A 105 -1.77 4.40 -2.75
C HIS A 105 -0.53 5.02 -3.43
N HIS A 106 -0.74 6.10 -4.18
CA HIS A 106 0.35 6.76 -4.91
C HIS A 106 1.29 7.54 -3.97
N HIS A 107 0.76 8.09 -2.89
CA HIS A 107 1.54 8.69 -1.80
C HIS A 107 2.40 7.65 -1.09
N ALA A 108 1.88 6.43 -0.90
CA ALA A 108 2.67 5.32 -0.35
C ALA A 108 3.83 4.94 -1.27
N HIS A 109 3.63 4.88 -2.59
CA HIS A 109 4.73 4.69 -3.56
C HIS A 109 5.79 5.80 -3.48
N LEU A 110 5.35 7.06 -3.41
CA LEU A 110 6.26 8.20 -3.23
C LEU A 110 7.06 8.07 -1.92
N ALA A 111 6.39 7.78 -0.81
CA ALA A 111 7.00 7.64 0.50
C ALA A 111 8.00 6.48 0.56
N ALA A 112 7.69 5.34 -0.07
CA ALA A 112 8.63 4.23 -0.18
C ALA A 112 9.90 4.63 -0.94
N CYS A 113 9.76 5.34 -2.05
CA CYS A 113 10.91 5.85 -2.82
C CYS A 113 11.74 6.86 -2.01
N LEU A 114 11.10 7.77 -1.26
CA LEU A 114 11.81 8.67 -0.35
C LEU A 114 12.64 7.92 0.69
N LEU A 115 12.07 6.86 1.29
CA LEU A 115 12.75 6.03 2.27
C LEU A 115 13.98 5.34 1.67
N ASP A 116 13.84 4.72 0.50
CA ASP A 116 14.95 4.03 -0.19
C ASP A 116 16.12 4.96 -0.51
N HIS A 117 15.84 6.25 -0.75
CA HIS A 117 16.84 7.26 -1.05
C HIS A 117 17.29 8.10 0.17
N GLY A 118 16.73 7.84 1.36
CA GLY A 118 17.06 8.60 2.57
C GLY A 118 16.69 10.09 2.49
N LEU A 119 15.68 10.44 1.69
CA LEU A 119 15.18 11.80 1.51
C LEU A 119 14.03 12.06 2.47
N ALA A 120 13.97 13.26 3.05
CA ALA A 120 12.91 13.66 3.99
C ALA A 120 12.21 14.97 3.58
N GLU A 121 12.83 15.72 2.68
CA GLU A 121 12.32 16.95 2.10
C GLU A 121 11.18 16.69 1.10
N PRO A 122 10.31 17.69 0.87
CA PRO A 122 9.33 17.60 -0.21
C PRO A 122 10.01 17.48 -1.58
N VAL A 123 9.57 16.49 -2.37
CA VAL A 123 10.05 16.25 -3.74
C VAL A 123 8.92 16.38 -4.76
N ILE A 124 9.27 16.46 -6.04
CA ILE A 124 8.35 16.15 -7.13
C ILE A 124 8.39 14.64 -7.36
N GLY A 125 7.24 14.00 -7.22
CA GLY A 125 7.04 12.58 -7.47
C GLY A 125 6.20 12.34 -8.73
N VAL A 126 6.57 11.30 -9.47
CA VAL A 126 5.78 10.79 -10.59
C VAL A 126 5.47 9.33 -10.30
N THR A 127 4.20 8.99 -10.17
CA THR A 127 3.76 7.64 -9.77
C THR A 127 2.84 7.08 -10.83
N PHE A 128 3.34 6.08 -11.56
CA PHE A 128 2.63 5.41 -12.64
C PHE A 128 2.43 3.95 -12.22
N ASP A 129 1.17 3.53 -12.12
CA ASP A 129 0.79 2.16 -11.77
C ASP A 129 -0.36 1.67 -12.65
N GLY A 130 -1.00 0.55 -12.27
CA GLY A 130 -2.19 0.06 -12.96
C GLY A 130 -3.45 0.83 -12.55
N THR A 131 -3.87 0.63 -11.30
CA THR A 131 -5.05 1.27 -10.72
C THR A 131 -4.86 1.44 -9.22
N GLY A 132 -4.82 2.68 -8.75
CA GLY A 132 -4.88 3.02 -7.32
C GLY A 132 -6.15 3.82 -6.98
N TYR A 133 -6.69 3.63 -5.78
CA TYR A 133 -7.86 4.42 -5.35
C TYR A 133 -7.46 5.88 -5.07
N GLY A 134 -8.08 6.79 -5.82
CA GLY A 134 -7.90 8.21 -5.70
C GLY A 134 -8.63 8.80 -4.50
N SER A 135 -8.11 9.89 -3.95
CA SER A 135 -8.78 10.63 -2.87
C SER A 135 -10.05 11.36 -3.33
N ASP A 136 -10.28 11.44 -4.64
CA ASP A 136 -11.47 11.98 -5.30
C ASP A 136 -12.50 10.89 -5.67
N GLY A 137 -12.24 9.63 -5.30
CA GLY A 137 -13.10 8.48 -5.62
C GLY A 137 -12.92 7.95 -7.04
N CYS A 138 -12.02 8.53 -7.83
CA CYS A 138 -11.63 8.02 -9.15
C CYS A 138 -10.44 7.06 -9.06
N LEU A 139 -10.19 6.27 -10.10
CA LEU A 139 -8.97 5.46 -10.19
C LEU A 139 -7.82 6.32 -10.74
N TRP A 140 -6.70 6.28 -10.05
CA TRP A 140 -5.44 6.91 -10.44
C TRP A 140 -4.50 5.86 -11.05
N GLY A 141 -3.50 6.33 -11.79
CA GLY A 141 -2.47 5.46 -12.36
C GLY A 141 -1.39 6.17 -13.17
N GLY A 142 -1.41 7.51 -13.21
CA GLY A 142 -0.45 8.31 -13.96
C GLY A 142 -0.35 9.71 -13.38
N GLU A 143 0.23 9.82 -12.19
CA GLU A 143 0.11 10.97 -11.31
C GLU A 143 1.40 11.77 -11.18
N PHE A 144 1.30 13.10 -11.23
CA PHE A 144 2.36 14.05 -10.92
C PHE A 144 2.00 14.79 -9.64
N MET A 145 2.87 14.71 -8.64
CA MET A 145 2.61 15.29 -7.34
C MET A 145 3.85 15.90 -6.73
N THR A 146 3.66 16.78 -5.75
CA THR A 146 4.71 17.13 -4.79
C THR A 146 4.38 16.51 -3.45
N GLY A 147 5.35 15.96 -2.72
CA GLY A 147 5.06 15.37 -1.42
C GLY A 147 6.27 14.99 -0.60
N SER A 148 6.01 14.65 0.65
CA SER A 148 6.95 14.09 1.64
C SER A 148 6.27 12.93 2.38
N PHE A 149 6.89 12.37 3.42
CA PHE A 149 6.25 11.36 4.27
C PHE A 149 4.93 11.80 4.90
N THR A 150 4.71 13.10 5.11
CA THR A 150 3.56 13.62 5.87
C THR A 150 2.36 14.02 5.01
N GLY A 151 2.54 14.09 3.69
CA GLY A 151 1.47 14.48 2.79
C GLY A 151 1.96 14.77 1.38
N PHE A 152 0.99 14.96 0.49
CA PHE A 152 1.23 15.21 -0.92
C PHE A 152 0.18 16.18 -1.49
N HIS A 153 0.49 16.76 -2.64
CA HIS A 153 -0.40 17.57 -3.45
C HIS A 153 -0.30 17.12 -4.90
N ARG A 154 -1.43 16.77 -5.49
CA ARG A 154 -1.54 16.31 -6.89
C ARG A 154 -1.63 17.51 -7.82
N TRP A 155 -0.69 17.61 -8.77
CA TRP A 155 -0.59 18.76 -9.69
C TRP A 155 -1.11 18.44 -11.09
N ALA A 156 -0.83 17.24 -11.59
CA ALA A 156 -1.28 16.81 -12.90
C ALA A 156 -1.49 15.30 -12.93
N HIS A 157 -2.28 14.85 -13.90
CA HIS A 157 -2.54 13.44 -14.11
C HIS A 157 -2.94 13.17 -15.56
N LEU A 158 -2.88 11.92 -15.98
CA LEU A 158 -3.48 11.50 -17.25
C LEU A 158 -4.99 11.77 -17.23
N ALA A 159 -5.54 12.23 -18.35
CA ALA A 159 -6.96 12.52 -18.45
C ALA A 159 -7.80 11.29 -18.05
N TYR A 160 -8.83 11.51 -17.24
CA TYR A 160 -9.71 10.42 -16.85
C TYR A 160 -10.46 9.88 -18.06
N LEU A 161 -10.55 8.56 -18.10
CA LEU A 161 -11.33 7.84 -19.09
C LEU A 161 -12.34 6.94 -18.37
N PRO A 162 -13.55 6.78 -18.92
CA PRO A 162 -14.46 5.73 -18.50
C PRO A 162 -13.75 4.38 -18.55
N LEU A 163 -13.94 3.55 -17.51
CA LEU A 163 -13.46 2.18 -17.47
C LEU A 163 -14.62 1.23 -17.86
N PRO A 164 -14.83 0.95 -19.15
CA PRO A 164 -15.96 0.14 -19.60
C PRO A 164 -15.91 -1.26 -18.97
N SER A 165 -17.02 -1.66 -18.35
CA SER A 165 -17.14 -2.97 -17.70
C SER A 165 -16.20 -3.19 -16.49
N GLY A 166 -15.67 -2.11 -15.90
CA GLY A 166 -14.91 -2.15 -14.64
C GLY A 166 -13.72 -3.10 -14.69
N SER A 167 -13.64 -4.04 -13.75
CA SER A 167 -12.54 -5.01 -13.65
C SER A 167 -12.39 -5.92 -14.88
N GLN A 168 -13.41 -6.04 -15.75
CA GLN A 168 -13.27 -6.78 -17.01
C GLN A 168 -12.29 -6.10 -17.96
N ALA A 169 -12.22 -4.76 -17.98
CA ALA A 169 -11.28 -4.04 -18.83
C ALA A 169 -9.81 -4.34 -18.48
N ILE A 170 -9.53 -4.77 -17.25
CA ILE A 170 -8.19 -5.22 -16.82
C ILE A 170 -7.83 -6.54 -17.50
N LYS A 171 -8.80 -7.46 -17.67
CA LYS A 171 -8.61 -8.77 -18.31
C LYS A 171 -8.74 -8.72 -19.82
N GLU A 172 -9.45 -7.72 -20.33
CA GLU A 172 -9.77 -7.53 -21.74
C GLU A 172 -9.32 -6.13 -22.23
N PRO A 173 -8.01 -5.92 -22.45
CA PRO A 173 -7.46 -4.58 -22.73
C PRO A 173 -8.01 -3.90 -23.99
N TRP A 174 -8.56 -4.68 -24.93
CA TRP A 174 -9.22 -4.15 -26.13
C TRP A 174 -10.38 -3.21 -25.80
N ARG A 175 -11.02 -3.36 -24.62
CA ARG A 175 -12.09 -2.47 -24.16
C ARG A 175 -11.59 -1.05 -23.91
N MET A 176 -10.41 -0.91 -23.28
CA MET A 176 -9.77 0.39 -23.12
C MET A 176 -9.29 0.94 -24.46
N GLY A 177 -8.70 0.11 -25.31
CA GLY A 177 -8.29 0.53 -26.66
C GLY A 177 -9.46 1.11 -27.46
N ALA A 178 -10.64 0.47 -27.41
CA ALA A 178 -11.85 0.98 -28.04
C ALA A 178 -12.32 2.32 -27.42
N GLN A 179 -12.23 2.48 -26.09
CA GLN A 179 -12.56 3.75 -25.42
C GLN A 179 -11.67 4.89 -25.91
N TYR A 180 -10.35 4.67 -25.99
CA TYR A 180 -9.41 5.69 -26.49
C TYR A 180 -9.71 6.10 -27.93
N LEU A 181 -10.08 5.16 -28.80
CA LEU A 181 -10.43 5.45 -30.20
C LEU A 181 -11.77 6.18 -30.33
N TYR A 182 -12.71 5.95 -29.40
CA TYR A 182 -14.01 6.62 -29.39
C TYR A 182 -13.91 8.08 -28.93
N GLU A 183 -12.97 8.40 -28.05
CA GLU A 183 -12.76 9.76 -27.53
C GLU A 183 -11.87 10.65 -28.42
N THR A 184 -11.18 10.07 -29.42
CA THR A 184 -10.52 10.81 -30.51
C THR A 184 -11.49 11.27 -31.58
#